data_AF-A0A1Y1LJ07-F1
#
_entry.id   AF-A0A1Y1LJ07-F1
#
_cell.length_a   1.000
_cell.length_b   1.000
_cell.length_c   1.000
_cell.angle_alpha   90.00
_cell.angle_beta   90.00
_cell.angle_gamma   90.00
#
_symmetry.space_group_name_H-M   'P 1'
#
loop_
_entity.id
_entity.type
_entity.pdbx_description
1 polymer ?
#
loop_
_entity_poly.entity_id
_entity_poly.type
_entity_poly.pdbx_seq_one_letter_code
_entity_poly.pdbx_strand_id
1 'polypeptide(L)'
;AEWRDVLSGGLQQRVAMARLFYHRPKYAILDECTSSVTLETEKVMYDNAKALGITLMTVSHRRSLWKYHTHILQFDGQGKYVFTKLDADKRLRLEDEKEELEVKLRQVPELERRLEELTAV
;
A
#
# COMPACT_ATOMS: atom_id res chain seq x y z
N ALA A 1 17.78 30.12 -2.36
CA ALA A 1 17.44 28.82 -1.77
C ALA A 1 16.72 28.00 -2.84
N GLU A 2 17.14 26.76 -3.09
CA GLU A 2 16.30 25.88 -3.91
C GLU A 2 14.98 25.63 -3.16
N TRP A 3 13.86 25.66 -3.87
CA TRP A 3 12.54 25.41 -3.28
C TRP A 3 12.44 24.01 -2.64
N ARG A 4 13.32 23.08 -3.05
CA ARG A 4 13.51 21.76 -2.46
C ARG A 4 13.96 21.81 -1.00
N ASP A 5 14.71 22.84 -0.62
CA ASP A 5 15.24 22.98 0.75
C ASP A 5 14.27 23.74 1.67
N VAL A 6 13.21 24.33 1.11
CA VAL A 6 12.23 25.15 1.84
C VAL A 6 10.95 24.38 2.13
N LEU A 7 10.54 23.47 1.24
CA LEU A 7 9.32 22.67 1.40
C LEU A 7 9.62 21.32 2.05
N SER A 8 8.84 20.95 3.07
CA SER A 8 8.86 19.58 3.60
C SER A 8 8.42 18.58 2.53
N GLY A 9 8.85 17.31 2.66
CA GLY A 9 8.53 16.26 1.68
C GLY A 9 7.03 16.13 1.40
N GLY A 10 6.18 16.24 2.43
CA GLY A 10 4.72 16.23 2.27
C GLY A 10 4.18 17.43 1.49
N LEU A 11 4.78 18.62 1.64
CA LEU A 11 4.41 19.80 0.84
C LEU A 11 4.83 19.63 -0.63
N GLN A 12 6.00 19.08 -0.88
CA GLN A 12 6.46 18.79 -2.25
C GLN A 12 5.52 17.81 -2.96
N GLN A 13 5.08 16.74 -2.27
CA GLN A 13 4.09 15.79 -2.80
C GLN A 13 2.73 16.44 -3.07
N ARG A 14 2.26 17.34 -2.19
CA ARG A 14 1.02 18.12 -2.41
C ARG A 14 1.12 19.01 -3.64
N VAL A 15 2.25 19.68 -3.85
CA VAL A 15 2.47 20.49 -5.06
C VAL A 15 2.51 19.62 -6.32
N ALA A 16 3.16 18.45 -6.26
CA ALA A 16 3.16 17.49 -7.37
C ALA A 16 1.74 17.02 -7.73
N MET A 17 0.92 16.73 -6.72
CA MET A 17 -0.47 16.35 -6.91
C MET A 17 -1.32 17.51 -7.47
N ALA A 18 -1.08 18.75 -7.03
CA ALA A 18 -1.73 19.92 -7.60
C ALA A 18 -1.42 20.07 -9.10
N ARG A 19 -0.17 19.80 -9.51
CA ARG A 19 0.21 19.76 -10.95
C ARG A 19 -0.54 18.68 -11.71
N LEU A 20 -0.69 17.49 -11.12
CA LEU A 20 -1.48 16.41 -11.72
C LEU A 20 -2.93 16.85 -11.97
N PHE A 21 -3.56 17.47 -10.97
CA PHE A 21 -4.94 17.94 -11.07
C PHE A 21 -5.13 19.08 -12.07
N TYR A 22 -4.13 19.95 -12.20
CA TYR A 22 -4.16 21.04 -13.17
C TYR A 22 -4.12 20.51 -14.61
N HIS A 23 -3.21 19.57 -14.89
CA HIS A 23 -3.02 19.04 -16.25
C HIS A 23 -4.07 18.01 -16.67
N ARG A 24 -4.75 17.34 -15.74
CA ARG A 24 -5.79 16.33 -15.99
C ARG A 24 -5.43 15.32 -17.09
N PRO A 25 -4.28 14.63 -16.97
CA PRO A 25 -3.88 13.66 -17.98
C PRO A 25 -4.84 12.46 -18.00
N LYS A 26 -4.92 11.77 -19.14
CA LYS A 26 -5.68 10.51 -19.23
C LYS A 26 -5.10 9.41 -18.34
N TYR A 27 -3.76 9.38 -18.23
CA TYR A 27 -3.00 8.42 -17.44
C TYR A 27 -1.97 9.15 -16.57
N ALA A 28 -1.84 8.72 -15.32
CA ALA A 28 -0.87 9.24 -14.37
C ALA A 28 -0.09 8.09 -13.74
N ILE A 29 1.24 8.23 -13.72
CA ILE A 29 2.15 7.30 -13.06
C ILE A 29 2.60 7.96 -11.75
N LEU A 30 2.30 7.30 -10.63
CA LEU A 30 2.57 7.81 -9.29
C LEU A 30 3.57 6.88 -8.61
N ASP A 31 4.84 7.30 -8.57
CA ASP A 31 5.90 6.55 -7.89
C ASP A 31 6.11 7.08 -6.47
N GLU A 32 5.73 6.28 -5.47
CA GLU A 32 5.81 6.62 -4.03
C GLU A 32 5.28 8.02 -3.65
N CYS A 33 4.33 8.55 -4.42
CA CYS A 33 3.90 9.94 -4.35
C CYS A 33 3.18 10.33 -3.05
N THR A 34 2.90 9.36 -2.17
CA THR A 34 2.21 9.59 -0.89
C THR A 34 2.99 9.09 0.33
N SER A 35 4.29 8.81 0.19
CA SER A 35 5.14 8.34 1.29
C SER A 35 5.27 9.36 2.43
N SER A 36 5.14 10.66 2.15
CA SER A 36 5.34 11.76 3.11
C SER A 36 4.05 12.49 3.50
N VAL A 37 2.88 11.89 3.24
CA VAL A 37 1.57 12.47 3.57
C VAL A 37 0.71 11.53 4.40
N THR A 38 -0.17 12.11 5.22
CA THR A 38 -1.09 11.36 6.10
C THR A 38 -2.09 10.53 5.29
N LEU A 39 -2.69 9.51 5.93
CA LEU A 39 -3.75 8.68 5.35
C LEU A 39 -4.97 9.51 4.89
N GLU A 40 -5.38 10.54 5.65
CA GLU A 40 -6.50 11.39 5.23
C GLU A 40 -6.15 12.19 3.99
N THR A 41 -4.94 12.74 3.94
CA THR A 41 -4.46 13.51 2.78
C THR A 41 -4.39 12.62 1.54
N GLU A 42 -3.81 11.42 1.67
CA GLU A 42 -3.75 10.42 0.60
C GLU A 42 -5.14 10.11 0.05
N LYS A 43 -6.11 9.85 0.94
CA LYS A 43 -7.50 9.60 0.54
C LYS A 43 -8.05 10.74 -0.32
N VAL A 44 -7.91 11.97 0.14
CA VAL A 44 -8.37 13.17 -0.58
C VAL A 44 -7.70 13.31 -1.96
N MET A 45 -6.40 13.00 -2.05
CA MET A 45 -5.67 13.10 -3.31
C MET A 45 -6.20 12.10 -4.35
N TYR A 46 -6.36 10.83 -3.97
CA TYR A 46 -6.82 9.78 -4.86
C TYR A 46 -8.31 9.91 -5.21
N ASP A 47 -9.16 10.29 -4.25
CA ASP A 47 -10.58 10.56 -4.48
C ASP A 47 -10.75 11.67 -5.54
N ASN A 48 -9.99 12.77 -5.43
CA ASN A 48 -10.02 13.86 -6.41
C ASN A 48 -9.48 13.43 -7.77
N ALA A 49 -8.37 12.70 -7.82
CA ALA A 49 -7.82 12.22 -9.09
C ALA A 49 -8.82 11.34 -9.86
N LYS A 50 -9.51 10.44 -9.14
CA LYS A 50 -10.58 9.60 -9.69
C LYS A 50 -11.77 10.42 -10.15
N ALA A 51 -12.20 11.40 -9.37
CA ALA A 51 -13.31 12.29 -9.73
C ALA A 51 -13.01 13.09 -11.02
N LEU A 52 -11.73 13.41 -11.26
CA LEU A 52 -11.26 14.04 -12.50
C LEU A 52 -11.14 13.08 -13.69
N GLY A 53 -11.47 11.79 -13.53
CA GLY A 53 -11.37 10.79 -14.59
C GLY A 53 -9.95 10.38 -14.95
N ILE A 54 -8.97 10.65 -14.08
CA ILE A 54 -7.57 10.31 -14.31
C ILE A 54 -7.37 8.82 -14.04
N THR A 55 -6.79 8.09 -14.99
CA THR A 55 -6.39 6.70 -14.76
C THR A 55 -5.06 6.66 -14.00
N LEU A 56 -5.05 5.98 -12.86
CA LEU A 56 -3.90 5.96 -11.95
C LEU A 56 -3.14 4.64 -12.07
N MET A 57 -1.82 4.73 -12.24
CA MET A 57 -0.88 3.64 -12.09
C MET A 57 0.08 4.00 -10.96
N THR A 58 -0.10 3.38 -9.80
CA THR A 58 0.67 3.70 -8.60
C THR A 58 1.66 2.61 -8.24
N VAL A 59 2.88 3.02 -7.89
CA VAL A 59 3.89 2.19 -7.21
C VAL A 59 3.87 2.56 -5.73
N SER A 60 3.50 1.62 -4.87
CA SER A 60 3.44 1.84 -3.42
C SER A 60 3.38 0.53 -2.65
N HIS A 61 3.86 0.58 -1.41
CA HIS A 61 3.70 -0.49 -0.42
C HIS A 61 2.44 -0.33 0.45
N ARG A 62 1.66 0.74 0.27
CA ARG A 62 0.50 1.06 1.12
C ARG A 62 -0.76 0.30 0.69
N ARG A 63 -1.28 -0.56 1.58
CA ARG A 63 -2.54 -1.30 1.39
C ARG A 63 -3.77 -0.38 1.24
N SER A 64 -3.73 0.81 1.84
CA SER A 64 -4.80 1.82 1.74
C SER A 64 -5.13 2.24 0.31
N LEU A 65 -4.20 2.02 -0.63
CA LEU A 65 -4.36 2.38 -2.03
C LEU A 65 -5.04 1.31 -2.87
N TRP A 66 -5.17 0.08 -2.36
CA TRP A 66 -5.77 -1.03 -3.10
C TRP A 66 -7.21 -0.74 -3.54
N LYS A 67 -8.00 -0.07 -2.70
CA LYS A 67 -9.38 0.33 -3.02
C LYS A 67 -9.51 1.25 -4.24
N TYR A 68 -8.43 1.90 -4.68
CA TYR A 68 -8.41 2.78 -5.85
C TYR A 68 -8.03 2.07 -7.14
N HIS A 69 -7.58 0.82 -7.06
CA HIS A 69 -7.02 0.08 -8.19
C HIS A 69 -7.84 -1.17 -8.50
N THR A 70 -7.94 -1.50 -9.78
CA THR A 70 -8.68 -2.68 -10.27
C THR A 70 -7.76 -3.86 -10.56
N HIS A 71 -6.46 -3.61 -10.71
CA HIS A 71 -5.43 -4.60 -10.99
C HIS A 71 -4.26 -4.37 -10.05
N ILE A 72 -3.54 -5.46 -9.76
CA ILE A 72 -2.33 -5.44 -8.95
C ILE A 72 -1.23 -6.16 -9.71
N LEU A 73 -0.04 -5.55 -9.71
CA LEU A 73 1.20 -6.16 -10.14
C LEU A 73 2.09 -6.29 -8.91
N GLN A 74 2.37 -7.52 -8.50
CA GLN A 74 3.21 -7.82 -7.35
C GLN A 74 4.48 -8.53 -7.79
N PHE A 75 5.63 -8.03 -7.37
CA PHE A 75 6.93 -8.67 -7.57
C PHE A 75 7.29 -9.51 -6.35
N ASP A 76 7.90 -10.67 -6.55
CA ASP A 76 8.33 -11.57 -5.47
C ASP A 76 9.76 -11.33 -4.99
N GLY A 77 10.49 -10.41 -5.63
CA GLY A 77 11.91 -10.12 -5.36
C GLY A 77 12.90 -11.19 -5.85
N GLN A 78 12.40 -12.31 -6.40
CA GLN A 78 13.18 -13.42 -6.95
C GLN A 78 13.09 -13.47 -8.49
N GLY A 79 12.59 -12.40 -9.10
CA GLY A 79 12.46 -12.26 -10.56
C GLY A 79 11.13 -12.74 -11.13
N LYS A 80 10.17 -13.19 -10.30
CA LYS A 80 8.81 -13.49 -10.75
C LYS A 80 7.87 -12.33 -10.40
N TYR A 81 6.75 -12.31 -11.09
CA TYR A 81 5.68 -11.36 -10.85
C TYR A 81 4.32 -12.04 -10.95
N VAL A 82 3.35 -11.48 -10.25
CA VAL A 82 1.94 -11.85 -10.33
C VAL A 82 1.16 -10.62 -10.78
N PHE A 83 0.52 -10.73 -11.93
CA PHE A 83 -0.41 -9.71 -12.43
C PHE A 83 -1.82 -10.28 -12.44
N THR A 84 -2.73 -9.65 -11.69
CA THR A 84 -4.12 -10.12 -11.57
C THR A 84 -5.08 -8.97 -11.29
N LYS A 85 -6.39 -9.26 -11.44
CA LYS A 85 -7.45 -8.35 -10.98
C LYS A 85 -7.43 -8.30 -9.46
N LEU A 86 -7.55 -7.09 -8.93
CA LEU A 86 -7.55 -6.81 -7.50
C LEU A 86 -8.98 -6.78 -6.99
N ASP A 87 -9.31 -7.72 -6.12
CA ASP A 87 -10.46 -7.63 -5.22
C ASP A 87 -9.94 -7.07 -3.89
N ALA A 88 -10.03 -5.74 -3.73
CA ALA A 88 -9.40 -5.03 -2.62
C ALA A 88 -9.93 -5.50 -1.26
N ASP A 89 -11.25 -5.74 -1.13
CA ASP A 89 -11.87 -6.16 0.12
C ASP A 89 -11.47 -7.58 0.49
N LYS A 90 -11.52 -8.50 -0.48
CA LYS A 90 -11.07 -9.88 -0.25
C LYS A 90 -9.59 -9.94 0.07
N ARG A 91 -8.76 -9.18 -0.64
CA ARG A 91 -7.30 -9.15 -0.43
C ARG A 91 -6.96 -8.62 0.95
N LEU A 92 -7.60 -7.55 1.39
CA LEU A 92 -7.36 -6.96 2.70
C LEU A 92 -7.67 -7.98 3.82
N ARG A 93 -8.83 -8.64 3.75
CA ARG A 93 -9.21 -9.69 4.73
C ARG A 93 -8.22 -10.85 4.78
N LEU A 94 -7.77 -11.33 3.61
CA LEU A 94 -6.80 -12.42 3.54
C LEU A 94 -5.44 -12.01 4.13
N GLU A 95 -5.05 -10.74 3.96
CA GLU A 95 -3.81 -10.23 4.52
C GLU A 95 -3.90 -10.07 6.04
N ASP A 96 -5.04 -9.59 6.56
CA ASP A 96 -5.31 -9.53 8.00
C ASP A 96 -5.34 -10.94 8.62
N GLU A 97 -6.02 -11.90 7.98
CA GLU A 97 -6.05 -13.30 8.42
C GLU A 97 -4.64 -13.93 8.41
N LYS A 98 -3.85 -13.65 7.38
CA LYS A 98 -2.45 -14.10 7.30
C LYS A 98 -1.63 -13.53 8.46
N GLU A 99 -1.76 -12.25 8.77
CA GLU A 99 -1.05 -11.64 9.91
C GLU A 99 -1.45 -12.28 11.24
N GLU A 100 -2.75 -12.53 11.46
CA GLU A 100 -3.22 -13.25 12.65
C GLU A 100 -2.64 -14.68 12.74
N LEU A 101 -2.62 -15.40 11.63
CA LEU A 101 -2.05 -16.76 11.57
C LEU A 101 -0.54 -16.74 11.80
N GLU A 102 0.19 -15.77 11.26
CA GLU A 102 1.62 -15.60 11.51
C GLU A 102 1.92 -15.34 12.99
N VAL A 103 1.10 -14.53 13.67
CA VAL A 103 1.22 -14.31 15.11
C VAL A 103 1.00 -15.60 15.90
N LYS A 104 -0.02 -16.39 15.55
CA LYS A 104 -0.28 -17.70 16.19
C LYS A 104 0.85 -18.69 15.92
N LEU A 105 1.36 -18.74 14.68
CA LEU A 105 2.43 -19.64 14.29
C LEU A 105 3.72 -19.39 15.09
N ARG A 106 4.02 -18.14 15.44
CA ARG A 106 5.18 -17.81 16.31
C ARG A 106 5.09 -18.43 17.70
N GLN A 107 3.90 -18.75 18.19
CA GLN A 107 3.69 -19.33 19.52
C GLN A 107 3.80 -20.87 19.52
N VAL A 108 3.75 -21.51 18.34
CA VAL A 108 3.75 -22.97 18.21
C VAL A 108 4.97 -23.63 18.85
N PRO A 109 6.23 -23.15 18.68
CA PRO A 109 7.39 -23.80 19.29
C PRO A 109 7.35 -23.84 20.83
N GLU A 110 6.79 -22.81 21.48
CA GLU A 110 6.64 -22.79 22.95
C GLU A 110 5.58 -23.79 23.41
N LEU A 111 4.47 -23.88 22.68
CA LEU A 111 3.39 -24.84 22.96
C LEU A 111 3.87 -26.28 22.78
N GLU A 112 4.67 -26.56 21.75
CA GLU A 112 5.30 -27.86 21.53
C GLU A 112 6.23 -28.23 22.69
N ARG A 113 7.06 -27.30 23.15
CA ARG A 113 7.95 -27.53 24.31
C ARG A 113 7.17 -27.85 25.58
N ARG A 114 6.08 -27.10 25.85
CA ARG A 114 5.20 -27.35 27.01
C ARG A 114 4.50 -28.71 26.94
N LEU A 115 4.11 -29.14 25.75
CA LEU A 115 3.50 -30.44 25.54
C LEU A 115 4.49 -31.58 25.83
N GLU A 116 5.74 -31.46 25.37
CA GLU A 116 6.80 -32.42 25.70
C GLU A 116 7.04 -32.49 27.22
N GLU A 117 7.12 -31.36 27.92
CA GLU A 117 7.28 -31.30 29.38
C GLU A 117 6.15 -32.05 30.12
N LEU A 118 4.90 -31.89 29.68
CA LEU A 118 3.72 -32.50 30.34
C LEU A 118 3.54 -33.99 30.02
N THR A 119 3.97 -34.44 28.84
CA THR A 119 3.84 -35.84 28.39
C THR A 119 5.00 -36.73 28.83
N ALA A 120 6.11 -36.14 29.30
CA ALA A 120 7.26 -36.85 29.87
C ALA A 120 7.05 -37.32 31.34
N VAL A 121 5.86 -37.09 31.91
CA VAL A 121 5.43 -37.54 33.25
C VAL A 121 4.48 -38.73 33.12
#